data_AF-A0A844SQ66-F1
#
_entry.id   AF-A0A844SQ66-F1
#
_cell.length_a   1.000
_cell.length_b   1.000
_cell.length_c   1.000
_cell.angle_alpha   90.00
_cell.angle_beta   90.00
_cell.angle_gamma   90.00
#
_symmetry.space_group_name_H-M   'P 1'
#
loop_
_entity.id
_entity.type
_entity.pdbx_description
1 polymer ?
#
loop_
_entity_poly.entity_id
_entity_poly.type
_entity_poly.pdbx_seq_one_letter_code
_entity_poly.pdbx_strand_id
1 'polypeptide(L)'
;MAAVWHEQNGGEGPATAAALASQIVARADRDVTFVVQLLGESQDLLVRHFIVLIEVELSKRGISYSAHPLLRPFIEMHARELSEFVLKGIGLRHQFGLQAIETMAGDPARLLRVDLWDSLQSHINDAQQHFVSGVGGLQRILAQIEAGR
;
A
#
# COMPACT_ATOMS: atom_id res chain seq x y z
N MET A 1 3.65 -64.85 -29.38
CA MET A 1 2.87 -63.61 -29.22
C MET A 1 2.48 -63.50 -27.75
N ALA A 2 3.40 -63.01 -26.91
CA ALA A 2 3.15 -62.72 -25.50
C ALA A 2 3.45 -61.24 -25.30
N ALA A 3 2.41 -60.49 -24.93
CA ALA A 3 2.47 -59.07 -24.65
C ALA A 3 3.30 -58.84 -23.39
N VAL A 4 4.47 -58.24 -23.54
CA VAL A 4 5.22 -57.67 -22.42
C VAL A 4 4.57 -56.33 -22.11
N TRP A 5 3.69 -56.36 -21.11
CA TRP A 5 3.24 -55.17 -20.42
C TRP A 5 4.43 -54.58 -19.67
N HIS A 6 4.96 -53.47 -20.16
CA HIS A 6 5.81 -52.61 -19.35
C HIS A 6 4.90 -51.94 -18.31
N GLU A 7 4.86 -52.49 -17.11
CA GLU A 7 4.45 -51.75 -15.91
C GLU A 7 5.34 -50.51 -15.79
N GLN A 8 4.83 -49.36 -16.22
CA GLN A 8 5.28 -48.07 -15.72
C GLN A 8 4.78 -47.92 -14.28
N ASN A 9 5.41 -48.66 -13.36
CA ASN A 9 5.34 -48.37 -11.94
C ASN A 9 6.40 -47.31 -11.62
N GLY A 10 6.04 -46.06 -11.88
CA GLY A 10 6.79 -44.88 -11.46
C GLY A 10 5.85 -43.97 -10.69
N GLY A 11 5.56 -44.32 -9.44
CA GLY A 11 4.83 -43.43 -8.55
C GLY A 11 5.62 -42.13 -8.40
N GLU A 12 5.13 -41.05 -9.01
CA GLU A 12 5.54 -39.70 -8.66
C GLU A 12 5.02 -39.42 -7.25
N GLY A 13 5.77 -39.88 -6.25
CA GLY A 13 5.74 -39.29 -4.93
C GLY A 13 5.98 -37.78 -5.06
N PRO A 14 5.52 -36.97 -4.08
CA PRO A 14 5.71 -35.53 -4.13
C PRO A 14 7.17 -35.20 -4.41
N ALA A 15 7.41 -34.26 -5.34
CA ALA A 15 8.75 -33.80 -5.66
C ALA A 15 9.50 -33.47 -4.36
N THR A 16 10.78 -33.81 -4.29
CA THR A 16 11.59 -33.48 -3.11
C THR A 16 11.56 -31.97 -2.88
N ALA A 17 11.66 -31.53 -1.62
CA ALA A 17 11.67 -30.11 -1.29
C ALA A 17 12.73 -29.33 -2.10
N ALA A 18 13.89 -29.95 -2.35
CA ALA A 18 14.94 -29.37 -3.19
C ALA A 18 14.51 -29.20 -4.65
N ALA A 19 13.89 -30.22 -5.26
CA ALA A 19 13.41 -30.15 -6.64
C ALA A 19 12.32 -29.09 -6.80
N LEU A 20 11.38 -28.99 -5.85
CA LEU A 20 10.35 -27.96 -5.86
C LEU A 20 10.96 -26.56 -5.69
N ALA A 21 11.88 -26.38 -4.74
CA ALA A 21 12.56 -25.10 -4.53
C ALA A 21 13.33 -24.65 -5.78
N SER A 22 14.05 -25.53 -6.45
CA SER A 22 14.73 -25.21 -7.72
C SER A 22 13.76 -24.77 -8.82
N GLN A 23 12.59 -25.41 -8.92
CA GLN A 23 11.56 -25.00 -9.88
C GLN A 23 10.98 -23.62 -9.57
N ILE A 24 10.83 -23.26 -8.29
CA ILE A 24 10.36 -21.93 -7.88
C ILE A 24 11.43 -20.88 -8.19
N VAL A 25 12.69 -21.13 -7.80
CA VAL A 25 13.81 -20.21 -8.06
C VAL A 25 14.02 -19.98 -9.56
N ALA A 26 13.86 -21.01 -10.40
CA ALA A 26 13.96 -20.88 -11.85
C ALA A 26 12.91 -19.92 -12.47
N ARG A 27 11.84 -19.58 -11.74
CA ARG A 27 10.81 -18.62 -12.16
C ARG A 27 10.88 -17.30 -11.39
N ALA A 28 11.84 -17.12 -10.50
CA ALA A 28 11.85 -16.02 -9.54
C ALA A 28 11.83 -14.63 -10.21
N ASP A 29 12.45 -14.46 -11.37
CA ASP A 29 12.40 -13.20 -12.12
C ASP A 29 10.98 -12.78 -12.56
N ARG A 30 10.05 -13.74 -12.65
CA ARG A 30 8.63 -13.47 -12.93
C ARG A 30 7.75 -13.52 -11.68
N ASP A 31 8.07 -14.43 -10.76
CA ASP A 31 7.16 -14.80 -9.67
C ASP A 31 7.53 -14.15 -8.33
N VAL A 32 8.72 -13.53 -8.21
CA VAL A 32 9.18 -12.86 -6.99
C VAL A 32 9.22 -11.35 -7.20
N THR A 33 8.50 -10.61 -6.36
CA THR A 33 8.50 -9.15 -6.32
C THR A 33 8.84 -8.65 -4.92
N PHE A 34 9.67 -7.62 -4.86
CA PHE A 34 10.00 -6.88 -3.65
C PHE A 34 9.22 -5.58 -3.64
N VAL A 35 8.51 -5.31 -2.55
CA VAL A 35 7.67 -4.12 -2.41
C VAL A 35 8.22 -3.20 -1.32
N VAL A 36 8.18 -1.89 -1.58
CA VAL A 36 8.53 -0.91 -0.55
C VAL A 36 7.37 -0.78 0.45
N GLN A 37 7.70 -0.90 1.73
CA GLN A 37 6.78 -0.64 2.83
C GLN A 37 7.34 0.44 3.75
N LEU A 38 6.56 1.48 4.00
CA LEU A 38 6.87 2.51 4.98
C LEU A 38 6.34 2.05 6.34
N LEU A 39 7.20 2.02 7.35
CA LEU A 39 6.90 1.51 8.69
C LEU A 39 7.20 2.58 9.76
N GLY A 40 6.65 2.38 10.97
CA GLY A 40 6.96 3.21 12.13
C GLY A 40 6.58 4.69 11.96
N GLU A 41 7.48 5.58 12.36
CA GLU A 41 7.24 7.03 12.47
C GLU A 41 6.78 7.68 11.15
N SER A 42 7.16 7.13 9.99
CA SER A 42 6.68 7.66 8.70
C SER A 42 5.17 7.52 8.53
N GLN A 43 4.56 6.45 9.09
CA GLN A 43 3.11 6.31 9.08
C GLN A 43 2.46 7.34 10.02
N ASP A 44 3.05 7.57 11.19
CA ASP A 44 2.56 8.56 12.14
C ASP A 44 2.62 9.99 11.58
N LEU A 45 3.68 10.31 10.81
CA LEU A 45 3.79 11.59 10.11
C LEU A 45 2.65 11.80 9.11
N LEU A 46 2.31 10.76 8.32
CA LEU A 46 1.18 10.82 7.39
C LEU A 46 -0.15 11.02 8.12
N VAL A 47 -0.40 10.24 9.18
CA VAL A 47 -1.64 10.35 9.96
C VAL A 47 -1.78 11.76 10.55
N ARG A 48 -0.72 12.29 11.16
CA ARG A 48 -0.73 13.66 11.72
C ARG A 48 -0.99 14.71 10.66
N HIS A 49 -0.36 14.58 9.50
CA HIS A 49 -0.58 15.48 8.36
C HIS A 49 -2.06 15.49 7.92
N PHE A 50 -2.67 14.31 7.80
CA PHE A 50 -4.08 14.21 7.40
C PHE A 50 -5.06 14.64 8.50
N ILE A 51 -4.75 14.45 9.79
CA ILE A 51 -5.55 15.03 10.88
C ILE A 51 -5.63 16.55 10.71
N VAL A 52 -4.48 17.22 10.58
CA VAL A 52 -4.42 18.68 10.44
C VAL A 52 -5.16 19.14 9.19
N LEU A 53 -5.00 18.44 8.06
CA LEU A 53 -5.75 18.73 6.84
C LEU A 53 -7.27 18.71 7.08
N ILE A 54 -7.77 17.64 7.69
CA ILE A 54 -9.22 17.46 7.92
C ILE A 54 -9.73 18.53 8.90
N GLU A 55 -9.00 18.80 9.99
CA GLU A 55 -9.34 19.85 10.96
C GLU A 55 -9.46 21.22 10.27
N VAL A 56 -8.50 21.57 9.40
CA VAL A 56 -8.51 22.82 8.65
C VAL A 56 -9.73 22.89 7.72
N GLU A 57 -10.04 21.81 7.00
CA GLU A 57 -11.19 21.78 6.08
C GLU A 57 -12.54 21.85 6.81
N LEU A 58 -12.67 21.20 7.95
CA LEU A 58 -13.88 21.27 8.78
C LEU A 58 -14.05 22.66 9.42
N SER A 59 -12.96 23.27 9.88
CA SER A 59 -12.98 24.61 10.48
C SER A 59 -13.42 25.68 9.47
N LYS A 60 -13.00 25.56 8.20
CA LYS A 60 -13.49 26.43 7.09
C LYS A 60 -15.01 26.40 6.91
N ARG A 61 -15.68 25.38 7.44
CA ARG A 61 -17.13 25.15 7.36
C ARG A 61 -17.84 25.35 8.70
N GLY A 62 -17.13 25.90 9.70
CA GLY A 62 -17.68 26.20 11.03
C GLY A 62 -17.84 24.97 11.94
N ILE A 63 -17.30 23.81 11.55
CA ILE A 63 -17.35 22.59 12.36
C ILE A 63 -16.15 22.58 13.30
N SER A 64 -16.42 22.43 14.60
CA SER A 64 -15.40 22.40 15.65
C SER A 64 -15.70 21.35 16.71
N TYR A 65 -14.68 20.98 17.49
CA TYR A 65 -14.79 19.98 18.54
C TYR A 65 -15.85 20.28 19.60
N SER A 66 -16.07 21.56 19.93
CA SER A 66 -17.08 21.95 20.92
C SER A 66 -18.51 21.64 20.48
N ALA A 67 -18.76 21.60 19.17
CA ALA A 67 -20.07 21.30 18.61
C ALA A 67 -20.30 19.79 18.40
N HIS A 68 -19.23 18.98 18.39
CA HIS A 68 -19.28 17.57 18.00
C HIS A 68 -18.30 16.72 18.85
N PRO A 69 -18.77 16.13 19.97
CA PRO A 69 -17.92 15.35 20.88
C PRO A 69 -17.23 14.13 20.22
N LEU A 70 -17.84 13.55 19.17
CA LEU A 70 -17.31 12.41 18.42
C LEU A 70 -16.41 12.82 17.24
N LEU A 71 -16.14 14.11 17.06
CA LEU A 71 -15.39 14.60 15.90
C LEU A 71 -13.93 14.13 15.90
N ARG A 72 -13.32 14.00 17.08
CA ARG A 72 -11.92 13.55 17.21
C ARG A 72 -11.70 12.13 16.69
N PRO A 73 -12.37 11.09 17.22
CA PRO A 73 -12.18 9.73 16.70
C PRO A 73 -12.57 9.62 15.22
N PHE A 74 -13.53 10.43 14.77
CA PHE A 74 -13.94 10.49 13.38
C PHE A 74 -12.83 11.05 12.46
N ILE A 75 -12.20 12.16 12.83
CA ILE A 75 -11.04 12.72 12.12
C ILE A 75 -9.88 11.74 12.09
N GLU A 76 -9.57 11.11 13.22
CA GLU A 76 -8.49 10.14 13.34
C GLU A 76 -8.70 8.92 12.43
N MET A 77 -9.93 8.42 12.34
CA MET A 77 -10.28 7.32 11.43
C MET A 77 -10.01 7.70 9.97
N HIS A 78 -10.54 8.83 9.50
CA HIS A 78 -10.36 9.24 8.11
C HIS A 78 -8.92 9.63 7.77
N ALA A 79 -8.17 10.18 8.72
CA ALA A 79 -6.75 10.41 8.55
C ALA A 79 -5.97 9.10 8.34
N ARG A 80 -6.34 8.02 9.04
CA ARG A 80 -5.78 6.69 8.83
C ARG A 80 -6.14 6.14 7.45
N GLU A 81 -7.38 6.27 7.02
CA GLU A 81 -7.80 5.83 5.67
C GLU A 81 -7.01 6.53 4.56
N LEU A 82 -6.83 7.84 4.65
CA LEU A 82 -6.03 8.61 3.69
C LEU A 82 -4.54 8.20 3.74
N SER A 83 -4.01 7.96 4.94
CA SER A 83 -2.64 7.47 5.11
C SER A 83 -2.47 6.09 4.47
N GLU A 84 -3.41 5.17 4.68
CA GLU A 84 -3.39 3.84 4.06
C GLU A 84 -3.44 3.91 2.54
N PHE A 85 -4.24 4.81 1.98
CA PHE A 85 -4.27 5.03 0.54
C PHE A 85 -2.88 5.41 0.00
N VAL A 86 -2.21 6.36 0.63
CA VAL A 86 -0.84 6.77 0.25
C VAL A 86 0.12 5.60 0.38
N LEU A 87 0.12 4.90 1.53
CA LEU A 87 1.03 3.79 1.81
C LEU A 87 0.86 2.64 0.82
N LYS A 88 -0.37 2.26 0.49
CA LYS A 88 -0.68 1.22 -0.51
C LYS A 88 -0.25 1.66 -1.91
N GLY A 89 -0.46 2.93 -2.27
CA GLY A 89 -0.01 3.51 -3.53
C GLY A 89 1.51 3.43 -3.72
N ILE A 90 2.28 3.72 -2.67
CA ILE A 90 3.73 3.56 -2.68
C ILE A 90 4.14 2.11 -2.93
N GLY A 91 3.57 1.14 -2.21
CA GLY A 91 3.90 -0.28 -2.39
C GLY A 91 3.52 -0.80 -3.78
N LEU A 92 2.48 -0.26 -4.41
CA LEU A 92 2.08 -0.60 -5.78
C LEU A 92 3.02 -0.02 -6.84
N ARG A 93 3.51 1.21 -6.63
CA ARG A 93 4.40 1.89 -7.59
C ARG A 93 5.86 1.43 -7.49
N HIS A 94 6.30 1.06 -6.29
CA HIS A 94 7.68 0.66 -6.00
C HIS A 94 7.78 -0.85 -5.83
N GLN A 95 7.69 -1.55 -6.96
CA GLN A 95 7.87 -3.00 -7.06
C GLN A 95 9.12 -3.33 -7.87
N PHE A 96 9.96 -4.22 -7.36
CA PHE A 96 11.21 -4.63 -7.99
C PHE A 96 11.24 -6.15 -8.17
N GLY A 97 11.56 -6.61 -9.37
CA GLY A 97 11.85 -8.03 -9.61
C GLY A 97 13.20 -8.44 -9.00
N LEU A 98 13.41 -9.75 -8.84
CA LEU A 98 14.65 -10.29 -8.27
C LEU A 98 15.90 -9.81 -9.02
N GLN A 99 15.92 -9.96 -10.35
CA GLN A 99 17.02 -9.46 -11.18
C GLN A 99 17.33 -7.97 -10.97
N ALA A 100 16.31 -7.12 -10.78
CA ALA A 100 16.51 -5.69 -10.58
C ALA A 100 17.25 -5.41 -9.26
N ILE A 101 16.90 -6.13 -8.20
CA ILE A 101 17.59 -6.04 -6.90
C ILE A 101 19.02 -6.59 -6.98
N GLU A 102 19.24 -7.73 -7.66
CA GLU A 102 20.58 -8.32 -7.81
C GLU A 102 21.51 -7.46 -8.68
N THR A 103 20.96 -6.69 -9.62
CA THR A 103 21.71 -5.83 -10.55
C THR A 103 22.00 -4.43 -10.00
N MET A 104 21.44 -4.06 -8.84
CA MET A 104 21.67 -2.76 -8.18
C MET A 104 23.11 -2.67 -7.63
N ALA A 105 24.10 -2.46 -8.51
CA ALA A 105 25.48 -2.14 -8.18
C ALA A 105 25.74 -0.63 -8.31
N GLY A 106 26.15 0.05 -7.22
CA GLY A 106 26.59 1.47 -7.23
C GLY A 106 25.81 2.43 -6.32
N ASP A 107 25.38 3.59 -6.84
CA ASP A 107 24.53 4.63 -6.17
C ASP A 107 22.99 4.56 -6.48
N PRO A 108 22.32 3.39 -6.59
CA PRO A 108 20.86 3.31 -6.76
C PRO A 108 20.06 3.93 -5.61
N ALA A 109 20.63 3.98 -4.40
CA ALA A 109 19.94 4.45 -3.21
C ALA A 109 19.51 5.92 -3.33
N ARG A 110 20.27 6.77 -4.03
CA ARG A 110 19.86 8.16 -4.28
C ARG A 110 18.72 8.25 -5.29
N LEU A 111 18.76 7.49 -6.38
CA LEU A 111 17.69 7.48 -7.37
C LEU A 111 16.38 6.95 -6.77
N LEU A 112 16.45 5.89 -5.96
CA LEU A 112 15.31 5.36 -5.25
C LEU A 112 14.71 6.38 -4.26
N ARG A 113 15.56 7.12 -3.53
CA ARG A 113 15.08 8.16 -2.61
C ARG A 113 14.36 9.30 -3.32
N VAL A 114 14.85 9.72 -4.50
CA VAL A 114 14.21 10.77 -5.30
C VAL A 114 12.87 10.27 -5.85
N ASP A 115 12.81 9.08 -6.44
CA ASP A 115 11.54 8.54 -6.96
C ASP A 115 10.53 8.23 -5.85
N LEU A 116 10.99 7.76 -4.69
CA LEU A 116 10.14 7.59 -3.51
C LEU A 116 9.60 8.92 -3.02
N TRP A 117 10.44 9.96 -2.98
CA TRP A 117 10.02 11.32 -2.63
C TRP A 117 8.93 11.83 -3.58
N ASP A 118 9.17 11.76 -4.89
CA ASP A 118 8.22 12.22 -5.91
C ASP A 118 6.90 11.44 -5.83
N SER A 119 6.99 10.12 -5.61
CA SER A 119 5.82 9.25 -5.46
C SER A 119 5.02 9.58 -4.21
N LEU A 120 5.68 9.82 -3.07
CA LEU A 120 5.04 10.24 -1.83
C LEU A 120 4.33 11.57 -2.00
N GLN A 121 5.03 12.56 -2.55
CA GLN A 121 4.47 13.88 -2.80
C GLN A 121 3.22 13.80 -3.69
N SER A 122 3.29 13.03 -4.78
CA SER A 122 2.16 12.83 -5.69
C SER A 122 0.97 12.19 -4.99
N HIS A 123 1.17 11.06 -4.30
CA HIS A 123 0.06 10.34 -3.65
C HIS A 123 -0.57 11.14 -2.50
N ILE A 124 0.24 11.88 -1.75
CA ILE A 124 -0.27 12.79 -0.71
C ILE A 124 -1.15 13.87 -1.37
N ASN A 125 -0.68 14.51 -2.43
CA ASN A 125 -1.46 15.51 -3.16
C ASN A 125 -2.76 14.95 -3.72
N ASP A 126 -2.72 13.76 -4.33
CA ASP A 126 -3.89 13.10 -4.90
C ASP A 126 -4.92 12.78 -3.80
N ALA A 127 -4.46 12.26 -2.65
CA ALA A 127 -5.32 12.00 -1.50
C ALA A 127 -5.98 13.29 -0.98
N GLN A 128 -5.22 14.38 -0.88
CA GLN A 128 -5.74 15.69 -0.45
C GLN A 128 -6.77 16.25 -1.43
N GLN A 129 -6.47 16.25 -2.72
CA GLN A 129 -7.38 16.75 -3.76
C GLN A 129 -8.67 15.94 -3.80
N HIS A 130 -8.56 14.61 -3.78
CA HIS A 130 -9.72 13.73 -3.75
C HIS A 130 -10.55 13.95 -2.48
N PHE A 131 -9.91 14.13 -1.33
CA PHE A 131 -10.60 14.43 -0.07
C PHE A 131 -11.42 15.73 -0.16
N VAL A 132 -10.81 16.82 -0.65
CA VAL A 132 -11.44 18.14 -0.76
C VAL A 132 -12.50 18.19 -1.87
N SER A 133 -12.38 17.34 -2.90
CA SER A 133 -13.32 17.33 -4.03
C SER A 133 -14.75 17.05 -3.56
N GLY A 134 -15.71 17.81 -4.09
CA GLY A 134 -17.13 17.77 -3.68
C GLY A 134 -17.88 16.46 -3.97
N VAL A 135 -17.26 15.49 -4.64
CA VAL A 135 -17.81 14.14 -4.89
C VAL A 135 -17.10 13.09 -4.02
N GLY A 136 -16.05 13.50 -3.29
CA GLY A 136 -15.11 12.61 -2.61
C GLY A 136 -15.35 12.46 -1.11
N GLY A 137 -14.32 12.77 -0.33
CA GLY A 137 -14.23 12.42 1.10
C GLY A 137 -14.93 13.40 2.03
N LEU A 138 -14.78 14.70 1.80
CA LEU A 138 -15.26 15.70 2.75
C LEU A 138 -16.79 15.78 2.82
N GLN A 139 -17.50 15.65 1.69
CA GLN A 139 -18.97 15.58 1.72
C GLN A 139 -19.48 14.34 2.47
N ARG A 140 -18.79 13.20 2.33
CA ARG A 140 -19.10 12.00 3.11
C ARG A 140 -18.94 12.24 4.60
N ILE A 141 -17.87 12.94 4.98
CA ILE A 141 -17.62 13.34 6.37
C ILE A 141 -18.75 14.22 6.90
N LEU A 142 -19.13 15.27 6.15
CA LEU A 142 -20.20 16.18 6.54
C LEU A 142 -21.53 15.43 6.74
N ALA A 143 -21.89 14.56 5.80
CA ALA A 143 -23.10 13.74 5.89
C ALA A 143 -23.11 12.82 7.12
N GLN A 144 -21.95 12.22 7.47
CA GLN A 144 -21.84 11.35 8.65
C GLN A 144 -21.94 12.15 9.96
N ILE A 145 -21.38 13.35 10.01
CA ILE A 145 -21.52 14.26 11.17
C ILE A 145 -22.98 14.71 11.35
N GLU A 146 -23.69 14.95 10.25
CA GLU A 146 -25.11 15.31 10.29
C GLU A 146 -26.01 14.15 10.72
N ALA A 147 -25.72 12.93 10.27
CA ALA A 147 -26.47 11.72 10.65
C ALA A 147 -26.25 11.28 12.10
N GLY A 148 -25.17 11.72 12.74
CA GLY A 148 -24.84 11.41 14.14
C GLY A 148 -25.33 12.43 15.17
N ARG A 149 -26.14 13.41 14.76
CA ARG A 149 -26.87 14.33 15.66
C ARG A 149 -28.24 13.75 16.04
#